data_AF-A0A7Y2WY95-F1
#
_entry.id   AF-A0A7Y2WY95-F1
#
_cell.length_a   1.000
_cell.length_b   1.000
_cell.length_c   1.000
_cell.angle_alpha   90.00
_cell.angle_beta   90.00
_cell.angle_gamma   90.00
#
_symmetry.space_group_name_H-M   'P 1'
#
loop_
_entity.id
_entity.type
_entity.pdbx_description
1 polymer ?
#
loop_
_entity_poly.entity_id
_entity_poly.type
_entity_poly.pdbx_seq_one_letter_code
_entity_poly.pdbx_strand_id
1 'polypeptide(L)'
;MSLKSGAVGHAHTSDRRRQSTQKARLRALIAVTLIVLWILTALTGFLLYVAPAGPRSGGLIMFILTKAQWADVHFWLSIAASLVTIMHIVIDRKALTACVRFLTSVERKSMT
;
A
#
# COMPACT_ATOMS: atom_id res chain seq x y z
N MET A 1 5.48 47.85 21.61
CA MET A 1 4.47 46.79 21.37
C MET A 1 4.72 46.16 19.99
N SER A 2 5.84 45.44 19.79
CA SER A 2 6.24 44.92 18.46
C SER A 2 7.17 43.70 18.55
N LEU A 3 6.88 42.77 19.47
CA LEU A 3 7.68 41.54 19.64
C LEU A 3 6.84 40.24 19.52
N LYS A 4 5.51 40.35 19.34
CA LYS A 4 4.63 39.17 19.32
C LYS A 4 4.44 38.55 17.92
N SER A 5 4.83 39.25 16.84
CA SER A 5 4.53 38.80 15.46
C SER A 5 5.51 37.79 14.89
N GLY A 6 6.77 37.75 15.37
CA GLY A 6 7.80 36.81 14.88
C GLY A 6 7.62 35.38 15.40
N ALA A 7 7.13 35.21 16.63
CA ALA A 7 6.95 33.89 17.24
C ALA A 7 5.82 33.06 16.59
N VAL A 8 4.76 33.73 16.11
CA VAL A 8 3.61 33.08 15.47
C VAL A 8 3.96 32.57 14.07
N GLY A 9 4.84 33.27 13.33
CA GLY A 9 5.31 32.84 12.00
C GLY A 9 6.19 31.59 12.03
N HIS A 10 7.02 31.41 13.07
CA HIS A 10 7.87 30.22 13.22
C HIS A 10 7.11 28.97 13.69
N ALA A 11 6.06 29.13 14.48
CA ALA A 11 5.19 28.02 14.88
C ALA A 11 4.38 27.45 13.69
N HIS A 12 3.89 28.32 12.80
CA HIS A 12 3.05 27.89 11.67
C HIS A 12 3.82 27.19 10.53
N THR A 13 5.12 27.53 10.36
CA THR A 13 5.97 26.92 9.32
C THR A 13 6.52 25.54 9.73
N SER A 14 6.77 25.32 11.02
CA SER A 14 7.25 24.04 11.54
C SER A 14 6.17 22.95 11.54
N ASP A 15 4.91 23.30 11.79
CA ASP A 15 3.78 22.36 11.79
C ASP A 15 3.49 21.80 10.38
N ARG A 16 3.49 22.65 9.34
CA ARG A 16 3.31 22.19 7.94
C ARG A 16 4.39 21.20 7.48
N ARG A 17 5.65 21.39 7.91
CA ARG A 17 6.77 20.52 7.52
C ARG A 17 6.73 19.15 8.22
N ARG A 18 6.23 19.10 9.46
CA ARG A 18 5.96 17.84 10.17
C ARG A 18 4.81 17.07 9.54
N GLN A 19 3.73 17.76 9.16
CA GLN A 19 2.58 17.11 8.53
C GLN A 19 2.89 16.50 7.16
N SER A 20 3.78 17.10 6.35
CA SER A 20 4.17 16.52 5.05
C SER A 20 5.05 15.29 5.20
N THR A 21 5.99 15.30 6.14
CA THR A 21 6.88 14.15 6.40
C THR A 21 6.16 12.98 7.07
N GLN A 22 5.19 13.24 7.95
CA GLN A 22 4.34 12.19 8.52
C GLN A 22 3.44 11.53 7.47
N LYS A 23 2.83 12.31 6.56
CA LYS A 23 2.03 11.77 5.45
C LYS A 23 2.88 10.91 4.51
N ALA A 24 4.11 11.33 4.22
CA ALA A 24 5.05 10.56 3.41
C ALA A 24 5.45 9.24 4.09
N ARG A 25 5.75 9.25 5.40
CA ARG A 25 6.06 8.04 6.17
C ARG A 25 4.87 7.08 6.23
N LEU A 26 3.65 7.58 6.43
CA LEU A 26 2.45 6.75 6.43
C LEU A 26 2.24 6.08 5.06
N ARG A 27 2.40 6.83 3.96
CA ARG A 27 2.33 6.26 2.60
C ARG A 27 3.39 5.19 2.37
N ALA A 28 4.63 5.44 2.79
CA ALA A 28 5.72 4.48 2.67
C ALA A 28 5.44 3.20 3.49
N LEU A 29 4.95 3.35 4.72
CA LEU A 29 4.55 2.20 5.56
C LEU A 29 3.44 1.38 4.89
N ILE A 30 2.37 2.04 4.42
CA ILE A 30 1.26 1.34 3.74
C ILE A 30 1.78 0.61 2.49
N ALA A 31 2.62 1.25 1.67
CA ALA A 31 3.18 0.63 0.47
C ALA A 31 4.05 -0.58 0.79
N VAL A 32 4.92 -0.49 1.80
CA VAL A 32 5.76 -1.62 2.25
C VAL A 32 4.89 -2.75 2.79
N THR A 33 3.89 -2.45 3.62
CA THR A 33 2.95 -3.46 4.13
C THR A 33 2.19 -4.15 3.00
N LEU A 34 1.79 -3.41 1.96
CA LEU A 34 1.16 -3.95 0.75
C LEU A 34 2.07 -4.91 0.00
N ILE A 35 3.33 -4.52 -0.23
CA ILE A 35 4.31 -5.35 -0.92
C ILE A 35 4.50 -6.67 -0.16
N VAL A 36 4.64 -6.61 1.16
CA VAL A 36 4.77 -7.79 2.01
C VAL A 36 3.51 -8.68 1.91
N LEU A 37 2.32 -8.11 2.03
CA LEU A 37 1.04 -8.85 1.87
C LEU A 37 0.93 -9.54 0.51
N TRP A 38 1.32 -8.86 -0.57
CA TRP A 38 1.31 -9.42 -1.92
C TRP A 38 2.34 -10.54 -2.09
N ILE A 39 3.54 -10.40 -1.50
CA ILE A 39 4.54 -11.48 -1.50
C ILE A 39 3.99 -12.71 -0.77
N LEU A 40 3.38 -12.55 0.41
CA LEU A 40 2.77 -13.67 1.14
C LEU A 40 1.63 -14.33 0.34
N THR A 41 0.81 -13.52 -0.32
CA THR A 41 -0.28 -14.01 -1.18
C THR A 41 0.28 -14.78 -2.39
N ALA A 42 1.31 -14.26 -3.04
CA ALA A 42 1.98 -14.93 -4.15
C ALA A 42 2.66 -16.23 -3.69
N LEU A 43 3.28 -16.25 -2.52
CA LEU A 43 3.94 -17.42 -1.97
C LEU A 43 2.93 -18.53 -1.65
N THR A 44 1.79 -18.19 -1.06
CA THR A 44 0.70 -19.14 -0.80
C THR A 44 0.08 -19.66 -2.10
N GLY A 45 -0.11 -18.81 -3.11
CA GLY A 45 -0.59 -19.22 -4.43
C GLY A 45 0.41 -20.13 -5.16
N PHE A 46 1.71 -19.84 -5.07
CA PHE A 46 2.77 -20.68 -5.60
C PHE A 46 2.80 -22.05 -4.91
N LEU A 47 2.61 -22.07 -3.59
CA LEU A 47 2.51 -23.30 -2.81
C LEU A 47 1.33 -24.17 -3.28
N LEU A 48 0.18 -23.55 -3.56
CA LEU A 48 -0.98 -24.23 -4.14
C LEU A 48 -0.73 -24.75 -5.57
N TYR A 49 0.00 -23.98 -6.37
CA TYR A 49 0.32 -24.32 -7.75
C TYR A 49 1.23 -25.56 -7.84
N VAL A 50 2.23 -25.65 -6.96
CA VAL A 50 3.15 -26.80 -6.88
C VAL A 50 2.46 -28.03 -6.26
N ALA A 51 1.39 -27.84 -5.47
CA ALA A 51 0.68 -28.96 -4.85
C ALA A 51 -0.06 -29.83 -5.90
N PRO A 52 0.26 -31.14 -6.02
CA PRO A 52 -0.32 -32.01 -7.04
C PRO A 52 -1.84 -32.06 -6.93
N ALA A 53 -2.54 -31.85 -8.05
CA ALA A 53 -4.00 -31.86 -8.13
C ALA A 53 -4.48 -33.23 -8.62
N GLY A 54 -5.28 -33.92 -7.81
CA GLY A 54 -5.90 -35.19 -8.17
C GLY A 54 -7.10 -35.50 -7.28
N PRO A 55 -8.00 -36.42 -7.67
CA PRO A 55 -9.27 -36.71 -6.97
C PRO A 55 -9.12 -37.18 -5.49
N ARG A 56 -7.91 -37.54 -5.06
CA ARG A 56 -7.56 -37.88 -3.65
C ARG A 56 -6.72 -36.82 -2.93
N SER A 57 -6.46 -35.67 -3.55
CA SER A 57 -5.55 -34.63 -3.06
C SER A 57 -6.15 -33.75 -1.94
N GLY A 58 -7.47 -33.84 -1.68
CA GLY A 58 -8.12 -33.10 -0.59
C GLY A 58 -7.54 -33.40 0.80
N GLY A 59 -6.90 -34.56 0.98
CA GLY A 59 -6.23 -34.96 2.22
C GLY A 59 -4.70 -34.78 2.22
N LEU A 60 -4.10 -34.17 1.19
CA LEU A 60 -2.66 -33.99 1.16
C LEU A 60 -2.26 -32.93 2.19
N ILE A 61 -1.66 -33.39 3.29
CA ILE A 61 -1.14 -32.54 4.37
C ILE A 61 0.18 -31.98 3.89
N MET A 62 0.24 -30.67 3.68
CA MET A 62 1.44 -29.95 3.26
C MET A 62 1.73 -28.90 4.33
N PHE A 63 2.88 -29.00 5.00
CA PHE A 63 3.22 -28.12 6.13
C PHE A 63 2.10 -28.05 7.20
N ILE A 64 1.65 -29.21 7.69
CA ILE A 64 0.67 -29.35 8.79
C ILE A 64 -0.79 -29.03 8.40
N LEU A 65 -1.03 -28.29 7.31
CA LEU A 65 -2.38 -27.96 6.82
C LEU A 65 -2.74 -28.76 5.56
N THR A 66 -4.04 -29.01 5.38
CA THR A 66 -4.55 -29.61 4.13
C THR A 66 -4.49 -28.61 2.98
N LYS A 67 -4.39 -29.12 1.75
CA LYS A 67 -4.46 -28.28 0.54
C LYS A 67 -5.70 -27.37 0.51
N ALA A 68 -6.85 -27.86 0.99
CA ALA A 68 -8.08 -27.08 1.09
C ALA A 68 -7.93 -25.90 2.07
N GLN A 69 -7.34 -26.12 3.24
CA GLN A 69 -7.08 -25.05 4.20
C GLN A 69 -6.07 -24.01 3.66
N TRP A 70 -5.05 -24.45 2.92
CA TRP A 70 -4.16 -23.51 2.24
C TRP A 70 -4.89 -22.66 1.19
N ALA A 71 -5.86 -23.25 0.47
CA ALA A 71 -6.70 -22.52 -0.48
C ALA A 71 -7.55 -21.46 0.22
N ASP A 72 -8.16 -21.79 1.36
CA ASP A 72 -8.92 -20.84 2.17
C ASP A 72 -8.03 -19.70 2.68
N VAL A 73 -6.85 -20.01 3.22
CA VAL A 73 -5.88 -19.02 3.68
C VAL A 73 -5.44 -18.10 2.53
N HIS A 74 -5.12 -18.67 1.37
CA HIS A 74 -4.75 -17.90 0.19
C HIS A 74 -5.89 -16.99 -0.29
N PHE A 75 -7.12 -17.49 -0.27
CA PHE A 75 -8.31 -16.73 -0.66
C PHE A 75 -8.55 -15.53 0.28
N TRP A 76 -8.52 -15.76 1.60
CA TRP A 76 -8.69 -14.70 2.59
C TRP A 76 -7.54 -13.68 2.55
N LEU A 77 -6.29 -14.14 2.36
CA LEU A 77 -5.13 -13.25 2.13
C LEU A 77 -5.32 -12.40 0.88
N SER A 78 -5.79 -13.00 -0.23
CA SER A 78 -6.05 -12.29 -1.48
C SER A 78 -7.12 -11.22 -1.33
N ILE A 79 -8.20 -11.52 -0.60
CA ILE A 79 -9.26 -10.54 -0.28
C ILE A 79 -8.68 -9.41 0.58
N ALA A 80 -7.96 -9.73 1.66
CA ALA A 80 -7.38 -8.73 2.54
C ALA A 80 -6.38 -7.83 1.81
N ALA A 81 -5.48 -8.42 1.02
CA ALA A 81 -4.53 -7.68 0.19
C ALA A 81 -5.25 -6.78 -0.83
N SER A 82 -6.32 -7.26 -1.46
CA SER A 82 -7.13 -6.47 -2.39
C SER A 82 -7.80 -5.27 -1.71
N LEU A 83 -8.42 -5.46 -0.55
CA LEU A 83 -9.04 -4.38 0.22
C LEU A 83 -8.01 -3.33 0.67
N VAL A 84 -6.85 -3.77 1.17
CA VAL A 84 -5.74 -2.89 1.55
C VAL A 84 -5.20 -2.14 0.33
N THR A 85 -5.14 -2.79 -0.84
CA THR A 85 -4.75 -2.16 -2.12
C THR A 85 -5.72 -1.05 -2.51
N ILE A 86 -7.02 -1.31 -2.43
CA ILE A 86 -8.05 -0.30 -2.72
C ILE A 86 -7.90 0.88 -1.75
N MET A 87 -7.77 0.61 -0.46
CA MET A 87 -7.58 1.66 0.55
C MET A 87 -6.31 2.48 0.31
N HIS A 88 -5.20 1.82 -0.04
CA HIS A 88 -3.95 2.48 -0.42
C HIS A 88 -4.14 3.39 -1.63
N ILE A 89 -4.78 2.90 -2.69
CA ILE A 89 -5.08 3.70 -3.87
C ILE A 89 -5.91 4.93 -3.50
N VAL A 90 -6.97 4.76 -2.68
CA VAL A 90 -7.83 5.88 -2.24
C VAL A 90 -7.04 6.94 -1.48
N ILE A 91 -6.15 6.53 -0.57
CA ILE A 91 -5.26 7.44 0.18
C ILE A 91 -4.26 8.11 -0.76
N ASP A 92 -3.71 7.37 -1.73
CA ASP A 92 -2.69 7.85 -2.66
C ASP A 92 -3.27 8.72 -3.79
N ARG A 93 -4.57 8.64 -4.09
CA ARG A 93 -5.24 9.41 -5.15
C ARG A 93 -4.97 10.90 -5.06
N LYS A 94 -4.92 11.49 -3.86
CA LYS A 94 -4.60 12.92 -3.69
C LYS A 94 -3.18 13.27 -4.13
N ALA A 95 -2.22 12.38 -3.90
CA ALA A 95 -0.85 12.56 -4.33
C ALA A 95 -0.68 12.29 -5.84
N LEU A 96 -1.38 11.26 -6.36
CA LEU A 96 -1.39 10.96 -7.79
C LEU A 96 -2.04 12.09 -8.59
N THR A 97 -3.18 12.63 -8.17
CA THR A 97 -3.80 13.78 -8.83
C THR A 97 -2.90 15.02 -8.79
N ALA A 98 -2.17 15.25 -7.68
CA ALA A 98 -1.19 16.33 -7.60
C ALA A 98 -0.01 16.11 -8.55
N CYS A 99 0.51 14.87 -8.65
CA CYS A 99 1.61 14.51 -9.53
C CYS A 99 1.21 14.58 -11.01
N VAL A 100 0.02 14.07 -11.37
CA VAL A 100 -0.55 14.15 -12.72
C VAL A 100 -0.80 15.60 -13.12
N ARG A 101 -1.33 16.44 -12.22
CA ARG A 101 -1.44 17.90 -12.45
C ARG A 101 -0.07 18.55 -12.64
N PHE A 102 0.95 18.09 -11.92
CA PHE A 102 2.30 18.62 -12.07
C PHE A 102 2.90 18.24 -13.43
N LEU A 103 2.78 16.98 -13.85
CA LEU A 103 3.27 16.51 -15.15
C LEU A 103 2.59 17.22 -16.32
N THR A 104 1.25 17.28 -16.28
CA THR A 104 0.46 17.97 -17.32
C THR A 104 0.70 19.48 -17.34
N SER A 105 1.07 20.08 -16.19
CA SER A 105 1.48 21.49 -16.11
C SER A 105 2.89 21.74 -16.65
N VAL A 106 3.82 20.79 -16.46
CA VAL A 106 5.20 20.89 -16.97
C VAL A 106 5.20 20.84 -18.49
N GLU A 107 4.44 19.91 -19.08
CA GLU A 107 4.34 19.75 -20.53
C GLU A 107 3.77 21.00 -21.21
N ARG A 108 2.75 21.63 -20.60
CA ARG A 108 2.17 22.89 -21.08
C ARG A 108 3.17 24.06 -21.07
N LYS A 109 4.11 24.07 -20.11
CA LYS A 109 5.12 25.14 -19.98
C LYS A 109 6.30 24.94 -20.93
N SER A 110 6.49 23.75 -21.49
CA SER A 110 7.55 23.47 -22.47
C SER A 110 7.16 23.80 -23.91
N MET A 111 5.89 24.10 -24.18
CA MET A 111 5.36 24.41 -25.52
C MET A 111 4.99 25.89 -25.73
N THR A 112 5.33 26.77 -24.78
CA THR A 112 5.24 28.23 -24.89
C THR A 112 6.60 28.84 -24.65
#